data_AF-A0A7Z9R320-F1
#
_entry.id   AF-A0A7Z9R320-F1
#
_cell.length_a   1.000
_cell.length_b   1.000
_cell.length_c   1.000
_cell.angle_alpha   90.00
_cell.angle_beta   90.00
_cell.angle_gamma   90.00
#
_symmetry.space_group_name_H-M   'P 1'
#
loop_
_entity.id
_entity.type
_entity.pdbx_description
1 polymer ?
#
loop_
_entity_poly.entity_id
_entity_poly.type
_entity_poly.pdbx_seq_one_letter_code
_entity_poly.pdbx_strand_id
1 'polypeptide(L)'
;MERDFTSRSHHDMGGLEAGQIKPTEHDYEPWEKHVDAMLVLLTSKSPKQMSVDQLRKGIESLPPDAYEKMSYYERWIFSIT
;
A
#
# COMPACT_ATOMS: atom_id res chain seq x y z
N MET A 1 19.98 -5.85 4.11
CA MET A 1 19.75 -4.75 5.08
C MET A 1 18.97 -5.34 6.24
N GLU A 2 19.55 -5.43 7.43
CA GLU A 2 18.79 -5.84 8.62
C GLU A 2 17.70 -4.79 8.89
N ARG A 3 16.45 -5.23 9.00
CA ARG A 3 15.35 -4.35 9.42
C ARG A 3 15.39 -4.27 10.94
N ASP A 4 15.57 -3.06 11.47
CA ASP A 4 15.37 -2.79 12.89
C ASP A 4 13.86 -2.68 13.17
N PHE A 5 13.30 -3.76 13.72
CA PHE A 5 11.88 -3.83 14.09
C PHE A 5 11.49 -2.94 15.28
N THR A 6 12.47 -2.31 15.95
CA THR A 6 12.21 -1.35 17.03
C THR A 6 12.08 0.09 16.53
N SER A 7 12.56 0.35 15.31
CA SER A 7 12.41 1.65 14.65
C SER A 7 11.02 1.78 14.00
N ARG A 8 10.42 2.98 14.11
CA ARG A 8 9.13 3.31 13.48
C ARG A 8 9.25 3.25 11.96
N SER A 9 8.38 2.49 11.30
CA SER A 9 8.31 2.41 9.83
C SER A 9 7.47 3.55 9.23
N HIS A 10 7.65 3.84 7.94
CA HIS A 10 7.02 4.98 7.24
C HIS A 10 5.50 4.96 7.21
N HIS A 11 4.89 3.78 7.29
CA HIS A 11 3.43 3.66 7.35
C HIS A 11 2.87 4.06 8.72
N ASP A 12 3.68 4.00 9.78
CA ASP A 12 3.28 4.24 11.16
C ASP A 12 3.32 5.73 11.49
N MET A 13 2.40 6.49 10.89
CA MET A 13 2.33 7.96 11.01
C MET A 13 1.44 8.44 12.17
N GLY A 14 0.86 7.52 12.94
CA GLY A 14 -0.06 7.84 14.03
C GLY A 14 0.60 8.71 15.09
N GLY A 15 -0.04 9.85 15.43
CA GLY A 15 0.45 10.77 16.47
C GLY A 15 1.51 11.78 16.00
N LEU A 16 1.86 11.80 14.71
CA LEU A 16 2.68 12.86 14.14
C LEU A 16 1.87 14.12 13.81
N GLU A 17 2.55 15.26 13.82
CA GLU A 17 2.02 16.52 13.30
C GLU A 17 1.63 16.37 11.82
N ALA A 18 0.43 16.83 11.49
CA ALA A 18 -0.08 16.85 10.11
C ALA A 18 -0.66 18.24 9.81
N GLY A 19 -0.53 18.67 8.55
CA GLY A 19 -1.14 19.90 8.07
C GLY A 19 -2.66 19.79 7.95
N GLN A 20 -3.33 20.93 7.80
CA GLN A 20 -4.75 20.93 7.43
C GLN A 20 -4.94 20.35 6.02
N ILE A 21 -5.94 19.50 5.87
CA ILE A 21 -6.32 18.92 4.57
C ILE A 21 -7.72 19.38 4.17
N LYS A 22 -7.93 19.58 2.88
CA LYS A 22 -9.27 19.70 2.29
C LYS A 22 -9.54 18.40 1.52
N PRO A 23 -10.42 17.52 2.02
CA PRO A 23 -10.77 16.29 1.31
C PRO A 23 -11.38 16.62 -0.06
N THR A 24 -10.99 15.85 -1.07
CA THR A 24 -11.56 15.88 -2.41
C THR A 24 -11.82 14.46 -2.87
N GLU A 25 -12.86 14.28 -3.68
CA GLU A 25 -13.08 13.01 -4.36
C GLU A 25 -11.99 12.76 -5.41
N HIS A 26 -11.68 11.49 -5.64
CA HIS A 26 -10.75 11.03 -6.67
C HIS A 26 -11.48 10.03 -7.58
N ASP A 27 -11.58 10.33 -8.86
CA ASP A 27 -12.12 9.41 -9.85
C ASP A 27 -11.08 8.34 -10.18
N TYR A 28 -11.46 7.07 -10.02
CA TYR A 28 -10.54 5.97 -10.30
C TYR A 28 -10.26 5.83 -11.80
N GLU A 29 -8.97 5.87 -12.14
CA GLU A 29 -8.48 5.56 -13.47
C GLU A 29 -8.72 4.07 -13.80
N PRO A 30 -8.86 3.70 -15.09
CA PRO A 30 -9.09 2.30 -15.48
C PRO A 30 -8.04 1.32 -14.93
N TRP A 31 -6.78 1.75 -14.84
CA TRP A 31 -5.70 0.90 -14.33
C TRP A 31 -5.80 0.66 -12.82
N GLU A 32 -6.29 1.64 -12.04
CA GLU A 32 -6.49 1.49 -10.59
C GLU A 32 -7.55 0.41 -10.32
N LYS A 33 -8.62 0.40 -11.12
CA LYS A 33 -9.66 -0.64 -11.08
C LYS A 33 -9.10 -2.01 -11.46
N HIS A 34 -8.16 -2.08 -12.40
CA HIS A 34 -7.49 -3.34 -12.73
C HIS A 34 -6.61 -3.85 -11.58
N VAL A 35 -5.87 -2.96 -10.90
CA VAL A 35 -5.06 -3.31 -9.73
C VAL A 35 -5.94 -3.85 -8.61
N ASP A 36 -7.08 -3.20 -8.33
CA ASP A 36 -8.06 -3.69 -7.35
C ASP A 36 -8.59 -5.08 -7.71
N ALA A 37 -9.01 -5.27 -8.97
CA ALA A 37 -9.48 -6.57 -9.45
C ALA A 37 -8.41 -7.66 -9.33
N MET A 38 -7.13 -7.34 -9.59
CA MET A 38 -6.03 -8.27 -9.38
C MET A 38 -5.88 -8.67 -7.92
N LEU A 39 -5.94 -7.71 -6.98
CA LEU A 39 -5.89 -8.01 -5.56
C LEU A 39 -7.05 -8.94 -5.14
N VAL A 40 -8.27 -8.68 -5.62
CA VAL A 40 -9.43 -9.54 -5.34
C VAL A 40 -9.19 -10.97 -5.82
N LEU A 41 -8.65 -11.15 -7.03
CA LEU A 41 -8.34 -12.47 -7.57
C LEU A 41 -7.29 -13.20 -6.71
N LEU A 42 -6.22 -12.52 -6.31
CA LEU A 42 -5.14 -13.11 -5.53
C LEU A 42 -5.57 -13.50 -4.11
N THR A 43 -6.51 -12.77 -3.51
CA THR A 43 -6.92 -12.93 -2.10
C THR A 43 -8.19 -13.74 -1.90
N SER A 44 -9.03 -13.88 -2.93
CA SER A 44 -10.38 -14.47 -2.81
C SER A 44 -10.57 -15.77 -3.59
N LYS A 45 -9.74 -16.07 -4.60
CA LYS A 45 -9.81 -17.36 -5.31
C LYS A 45 -9.18 -18.47 -4.48
N SER A 46 -9.69 -19.70 -4.63
CA SER A 46 -9.15 -20.89 -3.94
C SER A 46 -8.29 -21.72 -4.90
N PRO A 47 -7.05 -22.10 -4.52
CA PRO A 47 -6.36 -21.68 -3.30
C PRO A 47 -5.99 -20.18 -3.36
N LYS A 48 -6.00 -19.51 -2.21
CA LYS A 48 -5.56 -18.11 -2.11
C LYS A 48 -4.08 -18.03 -2.45
N GLN A 49 -3.71 -17.06 -3.28
CA GLN A 49 -2.31 -16.83 -3.64
C GLN A 49 -1.62 -15.90 -2.65
N MET A 50 -2.38 -15.02 -1.99
CA MET A 50 -1.87 -14.15 -0.94
C MET A 50 -2.93 -13.80 0.10
N SER A 51 -2.48 -13.32 1.26
CA SER A 51 -3.30 -12.66 2.28
C SER A 51 -3.20 -11.14 2.19
N VAL A 52 -4.15 -10.43 2.84
CA VAL A 52 -4.09 -8.97 2.97
C VAL A 52 -2.87 -8.55 3.82
N ASP A 53 -2.42 -9.38 4.75
CA ASP A 53 -1.23 -9.09 5.55
C ASP A 53 0.05 -9.12 4.70
N GLN A 54 0.10 -9.99 3.68
CA GLN A 54 1.20 -9.98 2.70
C GLN A 54 1.18 -8.72 1.84
N LEU A 55 -0.02 -8.25 1.41
CA LEU A 55 -0.17 -6.96 0.72
C LEU A 55 0.40 -5.81 1.57
N ARG A 56 -0.01 -5.72 2.85
CA ARG A 56 0.46 -4.69 3.78
C ARG A 56 1.97 -4.74 3.94
N LYS A 57 2.52 -5.93 4.23
CA LYS A 57 3.95 -6.13 4.42
C LYS A 57 4.77 -5.72 3.18
N GLY A 58 4.26 -5.94 1.97
CA GLY A 58 4.89 -5.49 0.73
C GLY A 58 4.90 -3.96 0.61
N ILE A 59 3.76 -3.31 0.83
CA ILE A 59 3.65 -1.84 0.84
C ILE A 59 4.57 -1.22 1.90
N GLU A 60 4.57 -1.76 3.11
CA GLU A 60 5.36 -1.29 4.25
C GLU A 60 6.87 -1.55 4.10
N SER A 61 7.26 -2.36 3.11
CA SER A 61 8.67 -2.60 2.77
C SER A 61 9.25 -1.56 1.81
N LEU A 62 8.42 -0.67 1.26
CA LEU A 62 8.87 0.43 0.41
C LEU A 62 9.87 1.33 1.18
N PRO A 63 10.95 1.77 0.53
CA PRO A 63 11.80 2.81 1.07
C PRO A 63 11.01 4.11 1.34
N PRO A 64 11.44 4.95 2.31
CA PRO A 64 10.77 6.19 2.68
C PRO A 64 10.29 7.04 1.50
N ASP A 65 11.22 7.31 0.59
CA ASP A 65 11.01 8.19 -0.56
C ASP A 65 9.95 7.64 -1.53
N ALA A 66 9.97 6.32 -1.73
CA ALA A 66 8.99 5.65 -2.59
C ALA A 66 7.61 5.60 -1.91
N TYR A 67 7.56 5.31 -0.61
CA TYR A 67 6.32 5.31 0.16
C TYR A 67 5.66 6.69 0.13
N GLU A 68 6.42 7.78 0.23
CA GLU A 68 5.89 9.14 0.23
C GLU A 68 5.39 9.58 -1.16
N LYS A 69 6.13 9.25 -2.22
CA LYS A 69 5.84 9.73 -3.58
C LYS A 69 4.81 8.90 -4.34
N MET A 70 4.72 7.60 -4.08
CA MET A 70 3.79 6.72 -4.78
C MET A 70 2.35 7.03 -4.36
N SER A 71 1.45 7.03 -5.34
CA SER A 71 0.01 7.04 -5.14
C SER A 71 -0.46 5.75 -4.45
N TYR A 72 -1.71 5.76 -3.97
CA TYR A 72 -2.28 4.63 -3.24
C TYR A 72 -2.23 3.32 -4.06
N TYR A 73 -2.69 3.36 -5.31
CA TYR A 73 -2.69 2.18 -6.18
C TYR A 73 -1.32 1.84 -6.76
N GLU A 74 -0.38 2.80 -6.83
CA GLU A 74 1.02 2.50 -7.17
C GLU A 74 1.67 1.62 -6.09
N ARG A 75 1.36 1.86 -4.81
CA ARG A 75 1.84 0.99 -3.72
C ARG A 75 1.20 -0.40 -3.78
N TRP A 76 -0.08 -0.48 -4.17
CA TRP A 76 -0.76 -1.76 -4.33
C TRP A 76 -0.16 -2.60 -5.45
N ILE A 77 0.00 -2.02 -6.65
CA ILE A 77 0.58 -2.75 -7.78
C ILE A 77 2.01 -3.21 -7.45
N PHE A 78 2.83 -2.35 -6.82
CA PHE A 78 4.16 -2.72 -6.35
C PHE A 78 4.16 -3.96 -5.42
N SER A 79 3.15 -4.11 -4.58
CA SER A 79 3.08 -5.19 -3.60
C SER A 79 2.56 -6.52 -4.18
N ILE A 80 1.87 -6.48 -5.32
CA ILE A 80 1.25 -7.66 -5.94
C ILE A 80 1.96 -8.13 -7.23
N THR A 81 3.02 -7.43 -7.67
CA THR A 81 3.84 -7.77 -8.85
C THR A 81 5.32 -7.88 -8.48
#